data_AF-A0AA39T5W8-F1
#
_entry.id   AF-A0AA39T5W8-F1
#
_cell.length_a   1.000
_cell.length_b   1.000
_cell.length_c   1.000
_cell.angle_alpha   90.00
_cell.angle_beta   90.00
_cell.angle_gamma   90.00
#
_symmetry.space_group_name_H-M   'P 1'
#
loop_
_entity.id
_entity.type
_entity.pdbx_description
1 polymer ?
#
loop_
_entity_poly.entity_id
_entity_poly.type
_entity_poly.pdbx_seq_one_letter_code
_entity_poly.pdbx_strand_id
1 'polypeptide(L)'
;MAYIPTKKSDFDARLAPLLPDYSHAPPDARIIDLLQTNALPTPIETKSLQATLSETPNRIAELDSLIDSTASLLRYLTNDRNQALENQVNAKTILSPCRRLPNELLINIFIRCSSLRDGLDSPLDPHALHWALLYVCRKWREVAIGTPEIWSSIHLDFV
;
A
#
# COMPACT_ATOMS: atom_id res chain seq x y z
N MET A 1 -33.31 -7.67 -22.36
CA MET A 1 -33.12 -7.60 -20.89
C MET A 1 -33.28 -6.16 -20.43
N ALA A 2 -33.69 -5.93 -19.18
CA ALA A 2 -33.92 -4.58 -18.67
C ALA A 2 -32.61 -3.90 -18.24
N TYR A 3 -32.59 -2.57 -18.35
CA TYR A 3 -31.52 -1.70 -17.84
C TYR A 3 -32.08 -0.83 -16.72
N ILE A 4 -31.24 -0.51 -15.73
CA ILE A 4 -31.58 0.42 -14.65
C ILE A 4 -30.63 1.63 -14.68
N PRO A 5 -31.09 2.83 -14.32
CA PRO A 5 -30.22 4.00 -14.23
C PRO A 5 -29.08 3.78 -13.23
N THR A 6 -27.86 4.09 -13.63
CA THR A 6 -26.69 4.04 -12.73
C THR A 6 -26.78 5.16 -11.71
N LYS A 7 -26.68 4.84 -10.42
CA LYS A 7 -26.64 5.83 -9.33
C LYS A 7 -25.27 6.48 -9.24
N LYS A 8 -24.95 7.39 -10.17
CA LYS A 8 -23.66 8.09 -10.23
C LYS A 8 -23.35 8.90 -8.97
N SER A 9 -24.38 9.30 -8.21
CA SER A 9 -24.27 9.98 -6.92
C SER A 9 -23.57 9.17 -5.83
N ASP A 10 -23.55 7.84 -5.97
CA ASP A 10 -22.97 6.95 -4.95
C ASP A 10 -21.44 6.92 -5.04
N PHE A 11 -20.87 7.57 -6.07
CA PHE A 11 -19.43 7.59 -6.35
C PHE A 11 -18.85 9.00 -6.17
N ASP A 12 -17.52 9.06 -5.95
CA ASP A 12 -16.77 10.31 -5.92
C ASP A 12 -17.05 11.12 -7.20
N ALA A 13 -17.29 12.43 -7.06
CA ALA A 13 -17.63 13.32 -8.17
C ALA A 13 -16.60 13.33 -9.31
N ARG A 14 -15.34 12.99 -9.03
CA ARG A 14 -14.28 12.88 -10.04
C ARG A 14 -14.38 11.60 -10.88
N LEU A 15 -15.03 10.56 -10.34
CA LEU A 15 -15.22 9.27 -10.99
C LEU A 15 -16.61 9.11 -11.60
N ALA A 16 -17.60 9.85 -11.12
CA ALA A 16 -18.96 9.85 -11.64
C ALA A 16 -19.06 10.01 -13.18
N PRO A 17 -18.25 10.87 -13.86
CA PRO A 17 -18.30 10.99 -15.32
C PRO A 17 -17.85 9.75 -16.08
N LEU A 18 -17.05 8.87 -15.46
CA LEU A 18 -16.55 7.65 -16.06
C LEU A 18 -17.58 6.52 -16.04
N LEU A 19 -18.62 6.64 -15.22
CA LEU A 19 -19.64 5.62 -15.08
C LEU A 19 -20.65 5.69 -16.23
N PRO A 20 -21.07 4.54 -16.78
CA PRO A 20 -22.14 4.50 -17.76
C PRO A 20 -23.48 4.98 -17.17
N ASP A 21 -24.36 5.50 -18.03
CA ASP A 21 -25.68 6.00 -17.60
C ASP A 21 -26.65 4.91 -17.12
N TYR A 22 -26.45 3.68 -17.59
CA TYR A 22 -27.30 2.54 -17.27
C TYR A 22 -26.47 1.29 -16.94
N SER A 23 -26.98 0.48 -16.01
CA SER A 23 -26.44 -0.82 -15.64
C SER A 23 -27.44 -1.94 -15.95
N HIS A 24 -26.94 -3.17 -16.05
CA HIS A 24 -27.76 -4.33 -16.34
C HIS A 24 -28.65 -4.66 -15.13
N ALA A 25 -29.95 -4.83 -15.37
CA ALA A 25 -30.87 -5.31 -14.35
C ALA A 25 -30.79 -6.85 -14.24
N PRO A 26 -31.13 -7.42 -13.08
CA PRO A 26 -31.32 -8.86 -12.97
C PRO A 26 -32.42 -9.36 -13.94
N PRO A 27 -32.41 -10.65 -14.31
CA PRO A 27 -33.43 -11.23 -15.16
C PRO A 27 -34.83 -11.00 -14.58
N ASP A 28 -35.79 -10.64 -15.43
CA ASP A 28 -37.18 -10.48 -14.99
C ASP A 28 -37.82 -11.86 -14.69
N ALA A 29 -38.96 -11.84 -14.00
CA ALA A 29 -39.66 -13.06 -13.59
C ALA A 29 -40.04 -13.96 -14.78
N ARG A 30 -40.29 -13.37 -15.95
CA ARG A 30 -40.67 -14.12 -17.15
C ARG A 30 -39.46 -14.83 -17.77
N ILE A 31 -38.29 -14.19 -17.81
CA ILE A 31 -37.04 -14.83 -18.20
C ILE A 31 -36.69 -15.98 -17.24
N ILE A 32 -36.87 -15.79 -15.93
CA ILE A 32 -36.62 -16.84 -14.93
C ILE A 32 -37.54 -18.05 -15.18
N ASP A 33 -38.83 -17.81 -15.42
CA ASP A 33 -39.80 -18.87 -15.73
C ASP A 33 -39.44 -19.65 -17.02
N LEU A 34 -39.07 -18.95 -18.09
CA LEU A 34 -38.63 -19.56 -19.34
C LEU A 34 -37.40 -20.46 -19.14
N LEU A 35 -36.46 -20.04 -18.30
CA LEU A 35 -35.27 -20.83 -17.95
C LEU A 35 -35.58 -22.08 -17.13
N GLN A 36 -36.68 -22.09 -16.38
CA GLN A 36 -37.06 -23.20 -15.49
C GLN A 36 -38.00 -24.22 -16.14
N THR A 37 -38.86 -23.78 -17.06
CA THR A 37 -39.99 -24.59 -17.55
C THR A 37 -39.80 -25.14 -18.97
N ASN A 38 -38.72 -24.74 -19.67
CA ASN A 38 -38.52 -24.99 -21.11
C ASN A 38 -39.71 -24.50 -21.97
N ALA A 39 -40.54 -23.59 -21.46
CA ALA A 39 -41.62 -23.00 -22.22
C ALA A 39 -41.07 -22.23 -23.43
N LEU A 40 -41.78 -22.29 -24.56
CA LEU A 40 -41.36 -21.58 -25.76
C LEU A 40 -41.53 -20.06 -25.54
N PRO A 41 -40.51 -19.25 -25.91
CA PRO A 41 -40.65 -17.81 -25.88
C PRO A 41 -41.65 -17.35 -26.96
N THR A 42 -42.39 -16.31 -26.65
CA THR A 42 -43.25 -15.61 -27.60
C THR A 42 -42.41 -14.93 -28.70
N PRO A 43 -43.00 -14.55 -29.84
CA PRO A 43 -42.26 -13.86 -30.90
C PRO A 43 -41.64 -12.53 -30.44
N ILE A 44 -42.28 -11.83 -29.50
CA ILE A 44 -41.78 -10.57 -28.92
C ILE A 44 -40.59 -10.83 -28.02
N GLU A 45 -40.69 -11.83 -27.12
CA GLU A 45 -39.58 -12.27 -26.26
C GLU A 45 -38.39 -12.73 -27.10
N THR A 46 -38.64 -13.51 -28.17
CA THR A 46 -37.60 -13.97 -29.10
C THR A 46 -36.87 -12.80 -29.76
N LYS A 47 -37.60 -11.79 -30.26
CA LYS A 47 -37.01 -10.60 -30.86
C LYS A 47 -36.18 -9.80 -29.85
N SER A 48 -36.67 -9.65 -28.61
CA SER A 48 -35.97 -8.98 -27.52
C SER A 48 -34.68 -9.70 -27.11
N LEU A 49 -34.71 -11.04 -27.06
CA LEU A 49 -33.54 -11.88 -26.78
C LEU A 49 -32.51 -11.80 -27.91
N GLN A 50 -32.94 -11.83 -29.17
CA GLN A 50 -32.05 -11.66 -30.33
C GLN A 50 -31.38 -10.28 -30.33
N ALA A 51 -32.14 -9.21 -30.04
CA ALA A 51 -31.58 -7.86 -29.89
C ALA A 51 -30.51 -7.82 -28.78
N THR A 52 -30.81 -8.46 -27.64
CA THR A 52 -29.86 -8.58 -26.52
C THR A 52 -28.59 -9.31 -26.98
N LEU A 53 -28.69 -10.42 -27.72
CA LEU A 53 -27.54 -11.16 -28.23
C LEU A 53 -26.67 -10.33 -29.19
N SER A 54 -27.28 -9.43 -29.98
CA SER A 54 -26.53 -8.55 -30.88
C SER A 54 -25.86 -7.36 -30.20
N GLU A 55 -26.47 -6.81 -29.14
CA GLU A 55 -25.99 -5.58 -28.48
C GLU A 55 -25.02 -5.86 -27.32
N THR A 56 -25.22 -6.96 -26.60
CA THR A 56 -24.44 -7.31 -25.40
C THR A 56 -22.93 -7.41 -25.63
N PRO A 57 -22.41 -7.97 -26.75
CA PRO A 57 -20.97 -8.06 -26.97
C PRO A 57 -20.25 -6.70 -27.00
N ASN A 58 -20.84 -5.70 -27.67
CA ASN A 58 -20.29 -4.35 -27.70
C ASN A 58 -20.29 -3.73 -26.31
N ARG A 59 -21.38 -3.95 -25.56
CA ARG A 59 -21.50 -3.43 -24.20
C ARG A 59 -20.49 -4.06 -23.24
N ILE A 60 -20.24 -5.36 -23.35
CA ILE A 60 -19.20 -6.05 -22.58
C ILE A 60 -17.83 -5.45 -22.91
N ALA A 61 -17.51 -5.28 -24.20
CA ALA A 61 -16.23 -4.69 -24.61
C ALA A 61 -16.01 -3.27 -24.08
N GLU A 62 -17.06 -2.43 -24.07
CA GLU A 62 -17.01 -1.10 -23.44
C GLU A 62 -16.69 -1.18 -21.94
N LEU A 63 -17.36 -2.08 -21.21
CA LEU A 63 -17.15 -2.27 -19.78
C LEU A 63 -15.74 -2.79 -19.49
N ASP A 64 -15.26 -3.76 -20.26
CA ASP A 64 -13.90 -4.30 -20.14
C ASP A 64 -12.84 -3.21 -20.37
N SER A 65 -13.03 -2.36 -21.38
CA SER A 65 -12.14 -1.22 -21.63
C SER A 65 -12.11 -0.22 -20.47
N LEU A 66 -13.26 0.03 -19.84
CA LEU A 66 -13.36 0.89 -18.67
C LEU A 66 -12.70 0.26 -17.43
N ILE A 67 -12.85 -1.06 -17.25
CA ILE A 67 -12.18 -1.83 -16.20
C ILE A 67 -10.66 -1.70 -16.37
N ASP A 68 -10.13 -1.94 -17.56
CA ASP A 68 -8.69 -1.86 -17.84
C ASP A 68 -8.12 -0.46 -17.60
N SER A 69 -8.86 0.56 -18.03
CA SER A 69 -8.49 1.97 -17.83
C SER A 69 -8.45 2.33 -16.35
N THR A 70 -9.47 1.91 -15.60
CA THR A 70 -9.59 2.18 -14.16
C THR A 70 -8.52 1.41 -13.37
N ALA A 71 -8.23 0.16 -13.75
CA ALA A 71 -7.15 -0.63 -13.15
C ALA A 71 -5.78 0.02 -13.37
N SER A 72 -5.55 0.57 -14.57
CA SER A 72 -4.32 1.30 -14.89
C SER A 72 -4.19 2.58 -14.06
N LEU A 73 -5.27 3.34 -13.89
CA LEU A 73 -5.31 4.52 -13.01
C LEU A 73 -5.04 4.14 -11.55
N LEU A 74 -5.68 3.09 -11.05
CA LEU A 74 -5.47 2.61 -9.68
C LEU A 74 -4.01 2.21 -9.44
N ARG A 75 -3.39 1.51 -10.40
CA ARG A 75 -1.98 1.13 -10.33
C ARG A 75 -1.08 2.36 -10.29
N TYR A 76 -1.34 3.37 -11.12
CA TYR A 76 -0.60 4.63 -11.11
C TYR A 76 -0.70 5.34 -9.74
N LEU A 77 -1.92 5.55 -9.24
CA LEU A 77 -2.15 6.24 -7.96
C LEU A 77 -1.51 5.50 -6.78
N THR A 78 -1.56 4.16 -6.79
CA THR A 78 -0.91 3.33 -5.77
C THR A 78 0.61 3.49 -5.81
N ASN A 79 1.20 3.50 -7.01
CA ASN A 79 2.63 3.70 -7.18
C ASN A 79 3.07 5.09 -6.70
N ASP A 80 2.37 6.14 -7.10
CA ASP A 80 2.67 7.50 -6.69
C ASP A 80 2.56 7.69 -5.17
N ARG A 81 1.50 7.12 -4.55
CA ARG A 81 1.36 7.09 -3.09
C ARG A 81 2.56 6.42 -2.41
N ASN A 82 3.01 5.27 -2.92
CA ASN A 82 4.14 4.56 -2.35
C ASN A 82 5.44 5.36 -2.48
N GLN A 83 5.66 5.98 -3.63
CA GLN A 83 6.82 6.86 -3.84
C GLN A 83 6.79 8.07 -2.89
N ALA A 84 5.61 8.65 -2.65
CA ALA A 84 5.46 9.76 -1.71
C ALA A 84 5.80 9.35 -0.27
N LEU A 85 5.41 8.14 0.16
CA LEU A 85 5.77 7.57 1.46
C LEU A 85 7.28 7.37 1.58
N GLU A 86 7.93 6.81 0.56
CA GLU A 86 9.39 6.67 0.54
C GLU A 86 10.10 8.03 0.62
N ASN A 87 9.64 9.01 -0.15
CA ASN A 87 10.17 10.37 -0.11
C ASN A 87 10.03 10.99 1.27
N GLN A 88 8.92 10.76 1.95
CA GLN A 88 8.70 11.22 3.33
C GLN A 88 9.69 10.57 4.31
N VAL A 89 9.93 9.27 4.21
CA VAL A 89 10.90 8.54 5.04
C VAL A 89 12.32 9.06 4.78
N ASN A 90 12.69 9.25 3.52
CA ASN A 90 13.98 9.80 3.11
C ASN A 90 14.18 11.21 3.67
N ALA A 91 13.18 12.09 3.56
CA ALA A 91 13.23 13.44 4.11
C ALA A 91 13.42 13.44 5.64
N LYS A 92 12.65 12.62 6.37
CA LYS A 92 12.82 12.45 7.83
C LYS A 92 14.23 11.98 8.18
N THR A 93 14.76 11.03 7.42
CA THR A 93 16.11 10.48 7.63
C THR A 93 17.18 11.56 7.38
N ILE A 94 17.07 12.32 6.30
CA ILE A 94 18.00 13.40 5.93
C ILE A 94 17.98 14.52 6.97
N LEU A 95 16.79 14.92 7.42
CA LEU A 95 16.62 15.99 8.39
C LEU A 95 16.85 15.54 9.85
N SER A 96 17.18 14.26 10.08
CA SER A 96 17.42 13.75 11.43
C SER A 96 18.58 14.52 12.12
N PRO A 97 18.43 14.93 13.38
CA PRO A 97 19.48 15.63 14.12
C PRO A 97 20.80 14.85 14.17
N CYS A 98 20.72 13.51 14.19
CA CYS A 98 21.85 12.59 14.18
C CYS A 98 22.81 12.80 12.99
N ARG A 99 22.33 13.29 11.85
CA ARG A 99 23.18 13.60 10.69
C ARG A 99 23.95 14.91 10.84
N ARG A 100 23.40 15.88 11.59
CA ARG A 100 23.95 17.24 11.76
C ARG A 100 25.01 17.34 12.85
N LEU A 101 24.99 16.45 13.84
CA LEU A 101 25.98 16.46 14.93
C LEU A 101 27.38 16.17 14.39
N PRO A 102 28.40 16.99 14.71
CA PRO A 102 29.81 16.66 14.47
C PRO A 102 30.20 15.34 15.14
N ASN A 103 31.24 14.69 14.62
CA ASN A 103 31.69 13.41 15.15
C ASN A 103 32.14 13.53 16.61
N GLU A 104 32.78 14.64 16.96
CA GLU A 104 33.27 14.95 18.30
C GLU A 104 32.13 14.99 19.32
N LEU A 105 30.98 15.57 18.94
CA LEU A 105 29.81 15.60 19.83
C LEU A 105 29.17 14.22 19.97
N LEU A 106 29.12 13.43 18.89
CA LEU A 106 28.64 12.05 18.94
C LEU A 106 29.51 11.19 19.85
N ILE A 107 30.84 11.29 19.73
CA ILE A 107 31.81 10.59 20.59
C ILE A 107 31.56 10.93 22.06
N ASN A 108 31.46 12.23 22.39
CA ASN A 108 31.19 12.68 23.74
C ASN A 108 29.87 12.15 24.29
N ILE A 109 28.82 12.08 23.46
CA ILE A 109 27.53 11.50 23.86
C ILE A 109 27.68 10.01 24.12
N PHE A 110 28.33 9.27 23.21
CA PHE A 110 28.49 7.82 23.32
C PHE A 110 29.26 7.42 24.57
N ILE A 111 30.40 8.05 24.84
CA ILE A 111 31.22 7.78 26.04
C ILE A 111 30.41 8.06 27.31
N ARG A 112 29.69 9.19 27.37
CA ARG A 112 28.84 9.51 28.53
C ARG A 112 27.75 8.47 28.72
N CYS A 113 27.07 8.05 27.65
CA CYS A 113 26.05 7.02 27.73
C CYS A 113 26.64 5.66 28.18
N SER A 114 27.82 5.27 27.67
CA SER A 114 28.52 4.05 28.09
C SER A 114 28.87 4.10 29.57
N SER A 115 29.40 5.21 30.07
CA SER A 115 29.70 5.38 31.49
C SER A 115 28.46 5.31 32.40
N LEU A 116 27.30 5.77 31.92
CA LEU A 116 26.04 5.70 32.66
C LEU A 116 25.43 4.29 32.70
N ARG A 117 25.81 3.43 31.75
CA ARG A 117 25.31 2.06 31.60
C ARG A 117 26.35 1.00 31.94
N ASP A 118 27.49 1.41 32.48
CA ASP A 118 28.57 0.50 32.83
C ASP A 118 28.11 -0.48 33.91
N GLY A 119 28.27 -1.78 33.64
CA GLY A 119 27.77 -2.87 34.50
C GLY A 119 26.24 -3.06 34.54
N LEU A 120 25.45 -2.27 33.79
CA LEU A 120 23.98 -2.41 33.74
C LEU A 120 23.51 -3.29 32.58
N ASP A 121 24.20 -3.24 31.44
CA ASP A 121 23.82 -4.02 30.26
C ASP A 121 24.70 -5.28 30.15
N SER A 122 24.10 -6.45 29.90
CA SER A 122 24.85 -7.66 29.57
C SER A 122 25.51 -7.47 28.20
N PRO A 123 26.83 -7.71 28.05
CA PRO A 123 27.48 -7.52 26.76
C PRO A 123 27.06 -8.54 25.69
N LEU A 124 26.34 -9.60 26.07
CA LEU A 124 25.72 -10.53 25.12
C LEU A 124 24.29 -10.10 24.70
N ASP A 125 23.70 -9.08 25.34
CA ASP A 125 22.42 -8.53 24.93
C ASP A 125 22.59 -7.70 23.65
N PRO A 126 21.97 -8.07 22.51
CA PRO A 126 22.02 -7.28 21.28
C PRO A 126 21.45 -5.86 21.42
N HIS A 127 20.67 -5.61 22.47
CA HIS A 127 20.10 -4.31 22.82
C HIS A 127 20.97 -3.49 23.78
N ALA A 128 22.07 -4.04 24.29
CA ALA A 128 23.02 -3.28 25.10
C ALA A 128 23.53 -2.06 24.33
N LEU A 129 23.81 -0.98 25.06
CA LEU A 129 24.14 0.31 24.46
C LEU A 129 25.26 0.21 23.41
N HIS A 130 26.34 -0.50 23.71
CA HIS A 130 27.49 -0.67 22.82
C HIS A 130 27.09 -1.17 21.44
N TRP A 131 26.16 -2.13 21.39
CA TRP A 131 25.63 -2.68 20.15
C TRP A 131 24.56 -1.78 19.53
N ALA A 132 23.66 -1.21 20.34
CA ALA A 132 22.59 -0.33 19.89
C ALA A 132 23.13 0.87 19.07
N LEU A 133 24.28 1.43 19.46
CA LEU A 133 24.94 2.51 18.72
C LEU A 133 25.30 2.14 17.27
N LEU A 134 25.59 0.87 16.99
CA LEU A 134 25.92 0.37 15.65
C LEU A 134 24.70 0.25 14.72
N TYR A 135 23.49 0.26 15.27
CA TYR A 135 22.25 0.02 14.52
C TYR A 135 21.45 1.28 14.21
N VAL A 136 21.84 2.45 14.74
CA VAL A 136 21.09 3.70 14.52
C VAL A 136 21.22 4.24 13.09
N CYS A 137 22.44 4.49 12.63
CA CYS A 137 22.70 4.92 11.25
C CYS A 137 24.16 4.66 10.87
N ARG A 138 24.48 4.77 9.57
CA ARG A 138 25.85 4.58 9.05
C ARG A 138 26.88 5.46 9.77
N LYS A 139 26.57 6.74 9.98
CA LYS A 139 27.46 7.68 10.67
C LYS A 139 27.74 7.28 12.12
N TRP A 140 26.70 6.87 12.87
CA TRP A 140 26.86 6.41 14.26
C TRP A 140 27.72 5.16 14.32
N ARG A 141 27.52 4.21 13.40
CA ARG A 141 28.35 3.01 13.29
C ARG A 141 29.81 3.35 13.02
N GLU A 142 30.09 4.21 12.03
CA GLU A 142 31.45 4.62 11.69
C GLU A 142 32.14 5.32 12.87
N VAL A 143 31.43 6.23 13.55
CA VAL A 143 31.95 6.92 14.74
C VAL A 143 32.16 5.96 15.90
N ALA A 144 31.19 5.09 16.20
CA ALA A 144 31.27 4.15 17.32
C ALA A 144 32.43 3.16 17.12
N ILE A 145 32.56 2.54 15.95
CA ILE A 145 33.67 1.63 15.63
C ILE A 145 35.02 2.38 15.67
N GLY A 146 35.06 3.61 15.16
CA GLY A 146 36.27 4.42 15.13
C GLY A 146 36.69 5.02 16.47
N THR A 147 35.95 4.77 17.56
CA THR A 147 36.20 5.34 18.89
C THR A 147 36.50 4.21 19.89
N PRO A 148 37.78 3.85 20.10
CA PRO A 148 38.17 2.73 20.96
C PRO A 148 37.69 2.85 22.41
N GLU A 149 37.54 4.08 22.93
CA GLU A 149 37.07 4.36 24.29
C GLU A 149 35.66 3.83 24.58
N ILE A 150 34.83 3.63 23.55
CA ILE A 150 33.50 3.03 23.71
C ILE A 150 33.61 1.52 23.98
N TRP A 151 34.69 0.87 23.53
CA TRP A 151 34.89 -0.57 23.59
C TRP A 151 35.91 -0.99 24.64
N SER A 152 36.42 -0.05 25.44
CA SER A 152 37.50 -0.31 26.39
C SER A 152 37.08 -1.21 27.56
N SER A 153 35.79 -1.37 27.81
CA SER A 153 35.24 -2.21 28.88
C SER A 153 34.10 -3.07 28.35
N ILE A 154 34.35 -4.37 28.19
CA ILE A 154 33.33 -5.38 27.82
C ILE A 154 33.51 -6.56 28.78
N HIS A 155 32.57 -6.71 29.72
CA HIS A 155 32.64 -7.73 30.77
C HIS A 155 31.84 -8.98 30.39
N LEU A 156 32.51 -9.97 29.80
CA LEU A 156 31.87 -11.24 29.46
C LEU A 156 31.81 -12.14 30.70
N ASP A 157 30.61 -12.28 31.27
CA ASP A 157 30.34 -13.26 32.31
C ASP A 157 29.99 -14.60 31.65
N PHE A 158 30.91 -15.55 31.73
CA PHE A 158 30.68 -16.94 31.33
C PHE A 158 30.16 -17.71 32.55
N VAL A 159 28.93 -18.23 32.44
CA VAL A 159 28.33 -19.16 33.42
C VAL A 159 28.82 -20.58 33.17
#